data_AF-A0A2K5ZI74-F1
#
_entry.id   AF-A0A2K5ZI74-F1
#
_cell.length_a   1.000
_cell.length_b   1.000
_cell.length_c   1.000
_cell.angle_alpha   90.00
_cell.angle_beta   90.00
_cell.angle_gamma   90.00
#
_symmetry.space_group_name_H-M   'P 1'
#
loop_
_entity.id
_entity.type
_entity.pdbx_description
1 polymer ?
#
loop_
_entity_poly.entity_id
_entity_poly.type
_entity_poly.pdbx_seq_one_letter_code
_entity_poly.pdbx_strand_id
1 'polypeptide(L)'
;MLQTLYDYFWWERLWLPVNLTWADLEDRDGRVYAKASDLYITLPLALLFLIVRYFFELYVATPLAALLNIKEKTRLRAPPNATLEHFYLTSGKQPKQSGLSGRQVERWFRRRRNQDRPSLLKKFREASWRFTFYLIAFIAGMAVIVDKPWFYDMKKVWEGYPIQSTIPSQYWYYMIELSFYWSLLFSIASDVKRKDFKEQIIHHVATIILISFSWFANYIRAGTLIMALHDSSDYLLESAKMFNYAGWKNTCNNIFIIFAIVFIITRLVILPFWILHCTLVYPLELYPAFFGYYFFNSMMGVLQLLHIFWAYLILRMAHKFITGKVKALWGGVARPETSGQGSTIRKTQFLRKRQFKKGWEEGCPLKKTSSAFNGPTATEQLLAFHTAHLVVVVPSKFCPSPDSSEEEEKGWCVAKTADNPGPWGY
;
A
#
# COMPACT_ATOMS: atom_id res chain seq x y z
N MET A 1 29.01 -20.89 2.06
CA MET A 1 27.57 -20.68 2.27
C MET A 1 27.08 -19.38 1.66
N LEU A 2 27.61 -18.19 2.04
CA LEU A 2 27.21 -16.92 1.40
C LEU A 2 27.52 -16.86 -0.10
N GLN A 3 28.70 -17.34 -0.54
CA GLN A 3 29.04 -17.41 -1.96
C GLN A 3 28.12 -18.36 -2.73
N THR A 4 27.87 -19.55 -2.18
CA THR A 4 26.94 -20.53 -2.78
C THR A 4 25.51 -19.98 -2.92
N LEU A 5 25.04 -19.20 -1.92
CA LEU A 5 23.76 -18.51 -1.99
C LEU A 5 23.77 -17.38 -3.01
N TYR A 6 24.89 -16.66 -3.15
CA TYR A 6 25.08 -15.63 -4.17
C TYR A 6 25.06 -16.24 -5.58
N ASP A 7 25.79 -17.33 -5.81
CA ASP A 7 25.86 -18.01 -7.11
C ASP A 7 24.50 -18.61 -7.49
N TYR A 8 23.78 -19.19 -6.51
CA TYR A 8 22.42 -19.67 -6.73
C TYR A 8 21.44 -18.52 -6.97
N PHE A 9 21.57 -17.42 -6.22
CA PHE A 9 20.74 -16.23 -6.41
C PHE A 9 21.01 -15.58 -7.77
N TRP A 10 22.22 -15.59 -8.32
CA TRP A 10 22.52 -15.02 -9.63
C TRP A 10 22.49 -16.04 -10.77
N TRP A 11 21.90 -17.21 -10.53
CA TRP A 11 21.83 -18.26 -11.54
C TRP A 11 20.98 -17.83 -12.74
N GLU A 12 21.59 -17.82 -13.93
CA GLU A 12 21.04 -17.24 -15.16
C GLU A 12 19.66 -17.79 -15.52
N ARG A 13 19.44 -19.09 -15.34
CA ARG A 13 18.16 -19.76 -15.66
C ARG A 13 16.98 -19.28 -14.80
N LEU A 14 17.23 -18.64 -13.66
CA LEU A 14 16.18 -18.06 -12.82
C LEU A 14 15.68 -16.72 -13.38
N TRP A 15 16.58 -15.91 -13.93
CA TRP A 15 16.28 -14.50 -14.21
C TRP A 15 16.26 -14.15 -15.68
N LEU A 16 16.94 -14.92 -16.52
CA LEU A 16 17.08 -14.67 -17.95
C LEU A 16 16.30 -15.70 -18.78
N PRO A 17 15.88 -15.33 -20.01
CA PRO A 17 15.31 -16.28 -20.96
C PRO A 17 16.32 -17.37 -21.37
N VAL A 18 15.81 -18.44 -21.98
CA VAL A 18 16.63 -19.57 -22.45
C VAL A 18 17.67 -19.07 -23.48
N ASN A 19 18.92 -19.51 -23.32
CA ASN A 19 20.09 -19.17 -24.15
C ASN A 19 20.68 -17.76 -23.96
N LEU A 20 20.44 -17.12 -22.81
CA LEU A 20 21.07 -15.84 -22.44
C LEU A 20 21.85 -15.96 -21.13
N THR A 21 22.99 -15.29 -21.10
CA THR A 21 23.89 -15.19 -19.94
C THR A 21 24.00 -13.75 -19.47
N TRP A 22 24.46 -13.52 -18.23
CA TRP A 22 24.71 -12.15 -17.78
C TRP A 22 25.80 -11.45 -18.60
N ALA A 23 26.70 -12.20 -19.24
CA ALA A 23 27.74 -11.69 -20.13
C ALA A 23 27.18 -11.08 -21.43
N ASP A 24 25.98 -11.48 -21.85
CA ASP A 24 25.29 -10.91 -23.02
C ASP A 24 24.65 -9.56 -22.72
N LEU A 25 24.54 -9.20 -21.43
CA LEU A 25 24.01 -7.92 -20.92
C LEU A 25 25.13 -7.00 -20.40
N GLU A 26 26.38 -7.24 -20.81
CA GLU A 26 27.49 -6.32 -20.60
C GLU A 26 27.57 -5.26 -21.68
N ASP A 27 28.04 -4.06 -21.33
CA ASP A 27 28.19 -2.95 -22.27
C ASP A 27 29.14 -3.36 -23.41
N ARG A 28 28.58 -3.52 -24.61
CA ARG A 28 29.29 -3.91 -25.84
C ARG A 28 28.65 -3.23 -27.04
N ASP A 29 29.43 -3.01 -28.09
CA ASP A 29 28.96 -2.44 -29.37
C ASP A 29 28.23 -1.09 -29.25
N GLY A 30 28.68 -0.24 -28.30
CA GLY A 30 28.08 1.07 -28.04
C GLY A 30 26.70 1.02 -27.35
N ARG A 31 26.25 -0.16 -26.93
CA ARG A 31 25.03 -0.34 -26.13
C ARG A 31 25.39 -0.34 -24.65
N VAL A 32 24.65 0.46 -23.89
CA VAL A 32 24.72 0.49 -22.42
C VAL A 32 23.55 -0.31 -21.87
N TYR A 33 23.80 -1.21 -20.91
CA TYR A 33 22.79 -2.01 -20.23
C TYR A 33 22.69 -1.67 -18.74
N ALA A 34 21.55 -2.00 -18.15
CA ALA A 34 21.30 -1.81 -16.72
C ALA A 34 22.14 -2.79 -15.89
N LYS A 35 22.92 -2.25 -14.95
CA LYS A 35 23.73 -3.05 -14.04
C LYS A 35 23.14 -3.00 -12.64
N ALA A 36 23.22 -4.12 -11.91
CA ALA A 36 22.83 -4.16 -10.50
C ALA A 36 23.64 -3.16 -9.65
N SER A 37 24.89 -2.88 -10.04
CA SER A 37 25.76 -1.90 -9.39
C SER A 37 25.21 -0.47 -9.45
N ASP A 38 24.42 -0.13 -10.47
CA ASP A 38 23.85 1.20 -10.61
C ASP A 38 22.89 1.50 -9.45
N LEU A 39 22.21 0.48 -8.92
CA LEU A 39 21.27 0.64 -7.81
C LEU A 39 21.96 1.12 -6.53
N TYR A 40 23.27 0.93 -6.38
CA TYR A 40 24.00 1.44 -5.21
C TYR A 40 24.01 2.96 -5.14
N ILE A 41 23.91 3.67 -6.27
CA ILE A 41 23.83 5.14 -6.27
C ILE A 41 22.54 5.64 -5.61
N THR A 42 21.51 4.80 -5.54
CA THR A 42 20.20 5.22 -5.03
C THR A 42 20.18 5.41 -3.51
N LEU A 43 21.07 4.71 -2.78
CA LEU A 43 21.20 4.86 -1.33
C LEU A 43 21.78 6.22 -0.90
N PRO A 44 22.94 6.67 -1.41
CA PRO A 44 23.44 8.02 -1.10
C PRO A 44 22.51 9.11 -1.64
N LEU A 45 21.88 8.91 -2.80
CA LEU A 45 20.85 9.83 -3.29
C LEU A 45 19.62 9.89 -2.37
N ALA A 46 19.20 8.77 -1.78
CA ALA A 46 18.11 8.76 -0.80
C ALA A 46 18.46 9.57 0.46
N LEU A 47 19.71 9.49 0.94
CA LEU A 47 20.19 10.33 2.04
C LEU A 47 20.23 11.80 1.65
N LEU A 48 20.67 12.11 0.42
CA LEU A 48 20.60 13.47 -0.12
C LEU A 48 19.15 13.99 -0.15
N PHE A 49 18.18 13.17 -0.56
CA PHE A 49 16.76 13.56 -0.50
C PHE A 49 16.27 13.88 0.90
N LEU A 50 16.77 13.20 1.94
CA LEU A 50 16.45 13.54 3.33
C LEU A 50 17.03 14.92 3.74
N ILE A 51 18.24 15.24 3.28
CA ILE A 51 18.86 16.55 3.50
C ILE A 51 18.07 17.65 2.77
N VAL A 52 17.75 17.43 1.49
CA VAL A 52 16.95 18.36 0.69
C VAL A 52 15.56 18.55 1.30
N ARG A 53 14.93 17.47 1.77
CA ARG A 53 13.65 17.53 2.49
C ARG A 53 13.73 18.42 3.72
N TYR A 54 14.77 18.27 4.54
CA TYR A 54 14.95 19.09 5.73
C TYR A 54 14.99 20.59 5.39
N PHE A 55 15.78 20.97 4.37
CA PHE A 55 15.85 22.36 3.91
C PHE A 55 14.56 22.84 3.27
N PHE A 56 13.89 22.00 2.48
CA PHE A 56 12.58 22.31 1.89
C PHE A 56 11.52 22.59 2.96
N GLU A 57 11.45 21.75 3.98
CA GLU A 57 10.49 21.90 5.08
C GLU A 57 10.70 23.23 5.83
N LEU A 58 11.96 23.65 5.99
CA LEU A 58 12.32 24.90 6.65
C LEU A 58 12.06 26.13 5.76
N TYR A 59 12.63 26.16 4.57
CA TYR A 59 12.69 27.37 3.74
C TYR A 59 11.51 27.54 2.79
N VAL A 60 10.79 26.48 2.44
CA VAL A 60 9.68 26.54 1.47
C VAL A 60 8.35 26.24 2.15
N ALA A 61 8.25 25.09 2.81
CA ALA A 61 6.96 24.64 3.34
C ALA A 61 6.46 25.48 4.53
N THR A 62 7.37 25.98 5.37
CA THR A 62 7.02 26.83 6.52
C THR A 62 6.46 28.20 6.11
N PRO A 63 7.13 28.99 5.25
CA PRO A 63 6.55 30.24 4.78
C PRO A 63 5.27 30.01 3.97
N LEU A 64 5.20 28.94 3.16
CA LEU A 64 3.97 28.60 2.45
C LEU A 64 2.80 28.32 3.41
N ALA A 65 3.04 27.61 4.51
CA ALA A 65 2.03 27.38 5.54
C ALA A 65 1.59 28.69 6.23
N ALA A 66 2.51 29.63 6.42
CA ALA A 66 2.20 30.95 6.97
C ALA A 66 1.34 31.78 6.00
N LEU A 67 1.66 31.77 4.71
CA LEU A 67 0.86 32.42 3.65
C LEU A 67 -0.57 31.86 3.58
N LEU A 68 -0.72 30.54 3.73
CA LEU A 68 -2.03 29.87 3.79
C LEU A 68 -2.73 30.01 5.16
N ASN A 69 -2.17 30.79 6.08
CA ASN A 69 -2.71 31.08 7.41
C ASN A 69 -2.97 29.81 8.24
N ILE A 70 -2.11 28.80 8.10
CA ILE A 70 -2.19 27.53 8.84
C ILE A 70 -1.72 27.77 10.27
N LYS A 71 -2.67 28.17 11.14
CA LYS A 71 -2.38 28.43 12.55
C LYS A 71 -2.17 27.12 13.31
N GLU A 72 -1.00 27.00 13.93
CA GLU A 72 -0.77 25.93 14.90
C GLU A 72 -1.64 26.17 16.13
N LYS A 73 -2.55 25.23 16.41
CA LYS A 73 -3.32 25.27 17.66
C LYS A 73 -2.34 25.01 18.81
N THR A 74 -2.07 26.02 19.62
CA THR A 74 -1.30 25.89 20.86
C THR A 74 -1.99 24.84 21.76
N ARG A 75 -1.33 23.69 21.92
CA ARG A 75 -1.85 22.61 22.77
C ARG A 75 -1.27 22.75 24.17
N LEU A 76 -2.14 22.85 25.16
CA LEU A 76 -1.73 22.91 26.56
C LEU A 76 -0.95 21.64 26.94
N ARG A 77 0.26 21.82 27.47
CA ARG A 77 1.10 20.75 27.99
C ARG A 77 0.37 20.06 29.15
N ALA A 78 0.46 18.73 29.25
CA ALA A 78 0.06 18.04 30.47
C ALA A 78 1.00 18.49 31.60
N PRO A 79 0.48 18.79 32.80
CA PRO A 79 1.33 19.13 33.94
C PRO A 79 2.25 17.94 34.27
N PRO A 80 3.50 18.18 34.68
CA PRO A 80 4.45 17.10 34.98
C PRO A 80 3.92 16.24 36.13
N ASN A 81 3.76 14.93 35.87
CA ASN A 81 3.37 13.94 36.86
C ASN A 81 4.01 12.60 36.50
N ALA A 82 5.04 12.20 37.24
CA ALA A 82 5.85 11.01 36.92
C ALA A 82 5.04 9.71 37.00
N THR A 83 4.12 9.59 37.97
CA THR A 83 3.27 8.41 38.15
C THR A 83 2.31 8.21 36.98
N LEU A 84 1.67 9.29 36.51
CA LEU A 84 0.77 9.24 35.37
C LEU A 84 1.51 9.01 34.05
N GLU A 85 2.71 9.58 33.89
CA GLU A 85 3.56 9.33 32.72
C GLU A 85 4.03 7.88 32.66
N HIS A 86 4.52 7.33 33.77
CA HIS A 86 4.92 5.93 33.85
C HIS A 86 3.76 5.00 33.52
N PHE A 87 2.57 5.24 34.05
CA PHE A 87 1.37 4.47 33.71
C PHE A 87 0.97 4.62 32.23
N TYR A 88 1.06 5.83 31.67
CA TYR A 88 0.72 6.10 30.27
C TYR A 88 1.62 5.33 29.29
N LEU A 89 2.91 5.21 29.63
CA LEU A 89 3.91 4.50 28.82
C LEU A 89 3.82 2.98 28.96
N THR A 90 3.50 2.46 30.15
CA THR A 90 3.55 1.02 30.45
C THR A 90 2.20 0.30 30.40
N SER A 91 1.12 0.94 30.88
CA SER A 91 -0.14 0.25 31.21
C SER A 91 -1.29 0.59 30.27
N GLY A 92 -1.32 1.79 29.69
CA GLY A 92 -2.33 2.15 28.69
C GLY A 92 -2.62 3.65 28.57
N LYS A 93 -3.12 4.05 27.39
CA LYS A 93 -3.40 5.46 27.04
C LYS A 93 -4.76 5.98 27.54
N GLN A 94 -5.49 5.15 28.28
CA GLN A 94 -6.79 5.48 28.85
C GLN A 94 -6.71 5.35 30.37
N PRO A 95 -7.43 6.19 31.13
CA PRO A 95 -7.57 5.98 32.56
C PRO A 95 -8.27 4.63 32.80
N LYS A 96 -7.71 3.76 33.65
CA LYS A 96 -8.40 2.54 34.09
C LYS A 96 -9.61 2.95 34.94
N GLN A 97 -10.74 2.27 34.72
CA GLN A 97 -11.95 2.38 35.53
C GLN A 97 -11.70 1.72 36.90
N SER A 98 -11.07 2.42 37.82
CA SER A 98 -11.07 2.04 39.23
C SER A 98 -11.59 3.23 40.04
N GLY A 99 -12.89 3.18 40.35
CA GLY A 99 -13.57 3.85 41.47
C GLY A 99 -13.65 5.38 41.49
N LEU A 100 -12.55 6.10 41.31
CA LEU A 100 -12.42 7.52 41.66
C LEU A 100 -11.38 8.24 40.77
N SER A 101 -11.39 8.03 39.45
CA SER A 101 -10.47 8.78 38.58
C SER A 101 -10.90 10.26 38.52
N GLY A 102 -10.32 11.09 39.38
CA GLY A 102 -10.64 12.51 39.47
C GLY A 102 -10.56 13.20 38.11
N ARG A 103 -11.41 14.20 37.87
CA ARG A 103 -11.45 15.00 36.63
C ARG A 103 -10.06 15.50 36.17
N GLN A 104 -9.13 15.66 37.11
CA GLN A 104 -7.73 16.02 36.86
C GLN A 104 -6.94 14.92 36.12
N VAL A 105 -7.11 13.65 36.49
CA VAL A 105 -6.47 12.50 35.83
C VAL A 105 -6.98 12.35 34.41
N GLU A 106 -8.31 12.36 34.22
CA GLU A 106 -8.89 12.29 32.87
C GLU A 106 -8.44 13.47 31.99
N ARG A 107 -8.38 14.68 32.55
CA ARG A 107 -7.85 15.88 31.89
C ARG A 107 -6.37 15.72 31.54
N TRP A 108 -5.56 15.12 32.42
CA TRP A 108 -4.15 14.82 32.19
C TRP A 108 -3.99 13.84 31.01
N PHE A 109 -4.67 12.68 31.02
CA PHE A 109 -4.63 11.71 29.91
C PHE A 109 -5.12 12.30 28.60
N ARG A 110 -6.12 13.18 28.64
CA ARG A 110 -6.59 13.90 27.45
C ARG A 110 -5.54 14.87 26.91
N ARG A 111 -4.89 15.65 27.78
CA ARG A 111 -3.80 16.57 27.39
C ARG A 111 -2.60 15.80 26.85
N ARG A 112 -2.17 14.74 27.54
CA ARG A 112 -1.04 13.88 27.14
C ARG A 112 -1.25 13.23 25.77
N ARG A 113 -2.44 12.69 25.50
CA ARG A 113 -2.81 12.19 24.16
C ARG A 113 -2.86 13.27 23.09
N ASN A 114 -3.29 14.48 23.45
CA ASN A 114 -3.29 15.60 22.52
C ASN A 114 -1.87 16.11 22.21
N GLN A 115 -0.89 15.88 23.09
CA GLN A 115 0.52 16.16 22.83
C GLN A 115 1.14 15.13 21.89
N ASP A 116 0.77 13.84 22.00
CA ASP A 116 1.23 12.79 21.07
C ASP A 116 0.73 12.98 19.63
N ARG A 117 -0.34 13.76 19.45
CA ARG A 117 -0.87 14.01 18.12
C ARG A 117 0.13 14.89 17.34
N PRO A 118 0.41 14.60 16.08
CA PRO A 118 1.28 15.47 15.28
C PRO A 118 0.68 16.86 15.12
N SER A 119 1.53 17.87 14.99
CA SER A 119 1.10 19.23 14.65
C SER A 119 0.49 19.27 13.25
N LEU A 120 -0.41 20.23 13.03
CA LEU A 120 -1.00 20.46 11.70
C LEU A 120 0.09 20.91 10.72
N LEU A 121 1.01 21.75 11.20
CA LEU A 121 2.15 22.23 10.45
C LEU A 121 3.07 21.11 9.99
N LYS A 122 3.40 20.13 10.86
CA LYS A 122 4.18 18.95 10.46
C LYS A 122 3.51 18.17 9.33
N LYS A 123 2.20 17.92 9.44
CA LYS A 123 1.46 17.22 8.37
C LYS A 123 1.43 17.98 7.06
N PHE A 124 1.33 19.31 7.12
CA PHE A 124 1.36 20.16 5.93
C PHE A 124 2.75 20.13 5.28
N ARG A 125 3.83 20.27 6.06
CA ARG A 125 5.21 20.18 5.58
C ARG A 125 5.47 18.83 4.88
N GLU A 126 5.12 17.73 5.54
CA GLU A 126 5.23 16.37 4.97
C GLU A 126 4.45 16.22 3.65
N ALA A 127 3.20 16.73 3.60
CA ALA A 127 2.38 16.67 2.39
C ALA A 127 2.94 17.55 1.26
N SER A 128 3.45 18.74 1.57
CA SER A 128 4.02 19.67 0.58
C SER A 128 5.31 19.16 -0.06
N TRP A 129 6.16 18.47 0.71
CA TRP A 129 7.35 17.81 0.18
C TRP A 129 6.98 16.73 -0.83
N ARG A 130 6.08 15.83 -0.45
CA ARG A 130 5.60 14.75 -1.33
C ARG A 130 4.89 15.29 -2.56
N PHE A 131 4.05 16.32 -2.41
CA PHE A 131 3.41 17.00 -3.53
C PHE A 131 4.43 17.51 -4.55
N THR A 132 5.45 18.23 -4.08
CA THR A 132 6.46 18.83 -4.94
C THR A 132 7.24 17.75 -5.70
N PHE A 133 7.65 16.69 -5.01
CA PHE A 133 8.34 15.57 -5.65
C PHE A 133 7.46 14.89 -6.70
N TYR A 134 6.26 14.43 -6.35
CA TYR A 134 5.39 13.70 -7.28
C TYR A 134 4.99 14.54 -8.49
N LEU A 135 4.82 15.85 -8.33
CA LEU A 135 4.54 16.74 -9.46
C LEU A 135 5.73 16.79 -10.43
N ILE A 136 6.94 16.96 -9.91
CA ILE A 136 8.16 16.99 -10.73
C ILE A 136 8.41 15.63 -11.37
N ALA A 137 8.24 14.54 -10.62
CA ALA A 137 8.41 13.17 -11.09
C ALA A 137 7.43 12.84 -12.22
N PHE A 138 6.16 13.23 -12.10
CA PHE A 138 5.18 13.05 -13.17
C PHE A 138 5.55 13.84 -14.44
N ILE A 139 5.94 15.11 -14.31
CA ILE A 139 6.35 15.94 -15.46
C ILE A 139 7.60 15.33 -16.13
N ALA A 140 8.59 14.91 -15.34
CA ALA A 140 9.80 14.27 -15.83
C ALA A 140 9.49 12.92 -16.52
N GLY A 141 8.65 12.08 -15.90
CA GLY A 141 8.23 10.81 -16.46
C GLY A 141 7.55 10.98 -17.82
N MET A 142 6.62 11.93 -17.94
CA MET A 142 5.98 12.27 -19.22
C MET A 142 7.00 12.75 -20.26
N ALA A 143 7.94 13.62 -19.87
CA ALA A 143 8.98 14.11 -20.78
C ALA A 143 9.93 13.00 -21.26
N VAL A 144 10.15 11.95 -20.47
CA VAL A 144 11.04 10.83 -20.80
C VAL A 144 10.38 9.80 -21.72
N ILE A 145 9.05 9.65 -21.65
CA ILE A 145 8.32 8.57 -22.35
C ILE A 145 7.49 9.02 -23.55
N VAL A 146 7.04 10.28 -23.62
CA VAL A 146 6.05 10.71 -24.62
C VAL A 146 6.56 10.64 -26.06
N ASP A 147 7.86 10.81 -26.27
CA ASP A 147 8.50 10.73 -27.59
C ASP A 147 8.82 9.28 -28.00
N LYS A 148 8.50 8.30 -27.15
CA LYS A 148 8.89 6.90 -27.34
C LYS A 148 7.77 6.06 -27.95
N PRO A 149 8.08 5.15 -28.88
CA PRO A 149 7.05 4.41 -29.60
C PRO A 149 6.29 3.41 -28.70
N TRP A 150 6.92 2.92 -27.62
CA TRP A 150 6.28 2.02 -26.64
C TRP A 150 5.27 2.72 -25.73
N PHE A 151 5.20 4.05 -25.73
CA PHE A 151 4.13 4.79 -25.05
C PHE A 151 2.78 4.61 -25.76
N TYR A 152 2.79 4.48 -27.08
CA TYR A 152 1.59 4.35 -27.91
C TYR A 152 1.29 2.90 -28.28
N ASP A 153 2.32 2.05 -28.41
CA ASP A 153 2.18 0.64 -28.78
C ASP A 153 2.87 -0.26 -27.75
N MET A 154 2.05 -0.97 -26.97
CA MET A 154 2.52 -1.85 -25.90
C MET A 154 3.32 -3.05 -26.40
N LYS A 155 3.21 -3.43 -27.68
CA LYS A 155 4.04 -4.52 -28.25
C LYS A 155 5.51 -4.11 -28.31
N LYS A 156 5.78 -2.83 -28.55
CA LYS A 156 7.15 -2.27 -28.64
C LYS A 156 7.87 -2.20 -27.30
N VAL A 157 7.16 -2.43 -26.18
CA VAL A 157 7.78 -2.60 -24.87
C VAL A 157 8.75 -3.79 -24.88
N TRP A 158 8.38 -4.88 -25.55
CA TRP A 158 9.15 -6.13 -25.58
C TRP A 158 10.00 -6.30 -26.85
N GLU A 159 9.90 -5.38 -27.81
CA GLU A 159 10.69 -5.41 -29.04
C GLU A 159 12.18 -5.31 -28.72
N GLY A 160 12.94 -6.33 -29.14
CA GLY A 160 14.37 -6.45 -28.88
C GLY A 160 14.71 -6.81 -27.42
N TYR A 161 13.74 -7.16 -26.58
CA TYR A 161 14.01 -7.70 -25.25
C TYR A 161 14.72 -9.07 -25.37
N PRO A 162 15.76 -9.37 -24.55
CA PRO A 162 16.34 -8.57 -23.47
C PRO A 162 17.46 -7.60 -23.89
N ILE A 163 17.81 -7.55 -25.17
CA ILE A 163 18.91 -6.75 -25.72
C ILE A 163 18.46 -5.30 -25.99
N GLN A 164 17.98 -4.62 -24.95
CA GLN A 164 17.51 -3.23 -24.99
C GLN A 164 18.55 -2.31 -24.34
N SER A 165 19.02 -1.29 -25.07
CA SER A 165 19.96 -0.32 -24.50
C SER A 165 19.24 0.70 -23.62
N THR A 166 19.85 1.01 -22.48
CA THR A 166 19.40 2.01 -21.52
C THR A 166 19.62 3.43 -22.05
N ILE A 167 18.54 4.21 -22.08
CA ILE A 167 18.60 5.63 -22.46
C ILE A 167 18.99 6.46 -21.23
N PRO A 168 19.92 7.43 -21.31
CA PRO A 168 20.36 8.23 -20.16
C PRO A 168 19.22 8.94 -19.42
N SER A 169 18.18 9.38 -20.12
CA SER A 169 17.01 10.02 -19.51
C SER A 169 16.18 9.03 -18.67
N GLN A 170 16.05 7.78 -19.12
CA GLN A 170 15.39 6.71 -18.38
C GLN A 170 16.22 6.28 -17.17
N TYR A 171 17.55 6.26 -17.30
CA TYR A 171 18.47 6.00 -16.19
C TYR A 171 18.22 6.98 -15.03
N TRP A 172 18.30 8.29 -15.29
CA TRP A 172 18.13 9.28 -14.23
C TRP A 172 16.72 9.28 -13.65
N TYR A 173 15.70 9.06 -14.48
CA TYR A 173 14.32 8.91 -13.99
C TYR A 173 14.21 7.75 -13.00
N TYR A 174 14.71 6.57 -13.35
CA TYR A 174 14.75 5.40 -12.47
C TYR A 174 15.52 5.63 -11.17
N MET A 175 16.74 6.17 -11.27
CA MET A 175 17.59 6.36 -10.10
C MET A 175 16.98 7.38 -9.13
N ILE A 176 16.45 8.48 -9.63
CA ILE A 176 15.80 9.51 -8.82
C ILE A 176 14.56 8.95 -8.13
N GLU A 177 13.71 8.24 -8.86
CA GLU A 177 12.44 7.72 -8.33
C GLU A 177 12.70 6.65 -7.27
N LEU A 178 13.58 5.69 -7.54
CA LEU A 178 13.98 4.67 -6.56
C LEU A 178 14.61 5.29 -5.30
N SER A 179 15.48 6.29 -5.47
CA SER A 179 16.10 7.01 -4.35
C SER A 179 15.06 7.72 -3.48
N PHE A 180 14.02 8.29 -4.09
CA PHE A 180 12.95 8.92 -3.34
C PHE A 180 12.14 7.90 -2.54
N TYR A 181 11.80 6.75 -3.12
CA TYR A 181 11.12 5.67 -2.39
C TYR A 181 11.96 5.15 -1.20
N TRP A 182 13.28 5.01 -1.37
CA TRP A 182 14.19 4.73 -0.25
C TRP A 182 14.15 5.83 0.82
N SER A 183 14.16 7.10 0.43
CA SER A 183 14.05 8.22 1.38
C SER A 183 12.75 8.19 2.18
N LEU A 184 11.63 7.81 1.53
CA LEU A 184 10.36 7.62 2.18
C LEU A 184 10.45 6.48 3.20
N LEU A 185 11.01 5.32 2.81
CA LEU A 185 11.21 4.17 3.69
C LEU A 185 12.05 4.52 4.92
N PHE A 186 13.15 5.25 4.77
CA PHE A 186 13.99 5.68 5.89
C PHE A 186 13.28 6.67 6.82
N SER A 187 12.45 7.55 6.27
CA SER A 187 11.70 8.54 7.06
C SER A 187 10.48 7.96 7.80
N ILE A 188 10.06 6.71 7.52
CA ILE A 188 8.86 6.06 8.09
C ILE A 188 8.80 6.11 9.62
N ALA A 189 9.94 5.95 10.30
CA ALA A 189 9.96 5.96 11.77
C ALA A 189 9.63 7.34 12.35
N SER A 190 9.98 8.41 11.62
CA SER A 190 9.81 9.80 12.02
C SER A 190 8.52 10.45 11.52
N ASP A 191 7.96 9.92 10.42
CA ASP A 191 6.76 10.40 9.76
C ASP A 191 5.49 10.13 10.60
N VAL A 192 4.45 10.92 10.34
CA VAL A 192 3.16 10.74 11.00
C VAL A 192 2.52 9.40 10.62
N LYS A 193 2.43 8.48 11.58
CA LYS A 193 1.74 7.18 11.41
C LYS A 193 0.24 7.39 11.12
N ARG A 194 -0.20 6.90 9.96
CA ARG A 194 -1.59 6.95 9.48
C ARG A 194 -2.30 5.61 9.73
N LYS A 195 -3.58 5.49 9.37
CA LYS A 195 -4.40 4.30 9.66
C LYS A 195 -4.03 3.10 8.78
N ASP A 196 -3.56 3.42 7.58
CA ASP A 196 -3.11 2.59 6.48
C ASP A 196 -1.58 2.38 6.50
N PHE A 197 -0.95 2.52 7.67
CA PHE A 197 0.50 2.51 7.81
C PHE A 197 1.15 1.18 7.40
N LYS A 198 0.51 0.04 7.72
CA LYS A 198 1.05 -1.29 7.39
C LYS A 198 0.98 -1.54 5.88
N GLU A 199 -0.14 -1.20 5.29
CA GLU A 199 -0.42 -1.31 3.86
C GLU A 199 0.54 -0.41 3.07
N GLN A 200 0.80 0.81 3.57
CA GLN A 200 1.79 1.72 2.97
C GLN A 200 3.21 1.14 3.02
N ILE A 201 3.62 0.49 4.12
CA ILE A 201 4.94 -0.17 4.20
C ILE A 201 5.04 -1.30 3.18
N ILE A 202 4.03 -2.17 3.11
CA ILE A 202 4.02 -3.29 2.17
C ILE A 202 4.13 -2.75 0.74
N HIS A 203 3.39 -1.70 0.41
CA HIS A 203 3.54 -1.01 -0.88
C HIS A 203 4.94 -0.47 -1.13
N HIS A 204 5.56 0.22 -0.16
CA HIS A 204 6.89 0.82 -0.35
C HIS A 204 7.95 -0.27 -0.57
N VAL A 205 7.88 -1.35 0.19
CA VAL A 205 8.79 -2.49 -0.01
C VAL A 205 8.53 -3.16 -1.36
N ALA A 206 7.26 -3.37 -1.73
CA ALA A 206 6.91 -3.98 -3.01
C ALA A 206 7.37 -3.14 -4.21
N THR A 207 7.17 -1.82 -4.17
CA THR A 207 7.60 -0.88 -5.22
C THR A 207 9.12 -0.78 -5.33
N ILE A 208 9.85 -0.70 -4.21
CA ILE A 208 11.32 -0.72 -4.22
C ILE A 208 11.84 -2.01 -4.87
N ILE A 209 11.28 -3.16 -4.49
CA ILE A 209 11.65 -4.46 -5.08
C ILE A 209 11.31 -4.50 -6.57
N LEU A 210 10.13 -4.02 -6.96
CA LEU A 210 9.67 -4.04 -8.35
C LEU A 210 10.53 -3.14 -9.26
N ILE A 211 10.83 -1.91 -8.81
CA ILE A 211 11.69 -0.97 -9.55
C ILE A 211 13.10 -1.54 -9.66
N SER A 212 13.68 -2.02 -8.56
CA SER A 212 15.01 -2.64 -8.55
C SER A 212 15.08 -3.86 -9.47
N PHE A 213 14.07 -4.74 -9.39
CA PHE A 213 13.95 -5.91 -10.24
C PHE A 213 13.84 -5.54 -11.71
N SER A 214 12.96 -4.59 -12.03
CA SER A 214 12.78 -4.15 -13.42
C SER A 214 14.04 -3.54 -14.01
N TRP A 215 14.92 -2.96 -13.18
CA TRP A 215 16.21 -2.44 -13.63
C TRP A 215 17.15 -3.55 -14.05
N PHE A 216 17.51 -4.47 -13.13
CA PHE A 216 18.51 -5.49 -13.44
C PHE A 216 18.00 -6.56 -14.43
N ALA A 217 16.69 -6.79 -14.50
CA ALA A 217 16.08 -7.67 -15.50
C ALA A 217 15.84 -6.98 -16.85
N ASN A 218 16.32 -5.74 -17.03
CA ASN A 218 16.15 -4.92 -18.24
C ASN A 218 14.69 -4.72 -18.70
N TYR A 219 13.75 -4.63 -17.76
CA TYR A 219 12.34 -4.27 -18.01
C TYR A 219 12.11 -2.75 -18.02
N ILE A 220 13.12 -1.97 -18.41
CA ILE A 220 13.14 -0.50 -18.29
C ILE A 220 11.95 0.15 -19.00
N ARG A 221 11.60 -0.32 -20.21
CA ARG A 221 10.47 0.22 -20.96
C ARG A 221 9.15 0.01 -20.23
N ALA A 222 8.91 -1.20 -19.71
CA ALA A 222 7.70 -1.49 -18.93
C ALA A 222 7.68 -0.70 -17.61
N GLY A 223 8.79 -0.67 -16.89
CA GLY A 223 8.84 -0.02 -15.58
C GLY A 223 8.79 1.50 -15.64
N THR A 224 9.33 2.16 -16.67
CA THR A 224 9.11 3.61 -16.88
C THR A 224 7.64 3.94 -17.12
N LEU A 225 6.90 3.11 -17.87
CA LEU A 225 5.45 3.28 -18.05
C LEU A 225 4.70 3.06 -16.73
N ILE A 226 5.07 2.03 -15.96
CA ILE A 226 4.50 1.75 -14.64
C ILE A 226 4.73 2.94 -13.71
N MET A 227 5.95 3.44 -13.61
CA MET A 227 6.32 4.59 -12.76
C MET A 227 5.60 5.88 -13.15
N ALA A 228 5.55 6.22 -14.44
CA ALA A 228 4.80 7.41 -14.88
C ALA A 228 3.29 7.29 -14.61
N LEU A 229 2.73 6.09 -14.77
CA LEU A 229 1.36 5.79 -14.37
C LEU A 229 1.20 6.00 -12.86
N HIS A 230 2.09 5.42 -12.04
CA HIS A 230 2.48 5.78 -10.63
C HIS A 230 2.13 7.22 -10.22
N ASP A 231 2.88 8.14 -10.79
CA ASP A 231 2.93 9.51 -10.31
C ASP A 231 1.72 10.36 -10.73
N SER A 232 0.98 9.93 -11.77
CA SER A 232 -0.13 10.69 -12.36
C SER A 232 -1.24 11.11 -11.39
N SER A 233 -1.49 10.35 -10.32
CA SER A 233 -2.52 10.64 -9.31
C SER A 233 -1.97 11.22 -8.01
N ASP A 234 -0.69 11.03 -7.72
CA ASP A 234 -0.18 11.15 -6.35
C ASP A 234 -0.01 12.60 -5.91
N TYR A 235 0.36 13.49 -6.83
CA TYR A 235 0.38 14.93 -6.57
C TYR A 235 -1.04 15.49 -6.33
N LEU A 236 -2.09 14.93 -6.95
CA LEU A 236 -3.48 15.34 -6.69
C LEU A 236 -3.91 14.97 -5.26
N LEU A 237 -3.48 13.80 -4.78
CA LEU A 237 -3.77 13.37 -3.41
C LEU A 237 -3.08 14.25 -2.36
N GLU A 238 -1.79 14.56 -2.57
CA GLU A 238 -1.04 15.40 -1.64
C GLU A 238 -1.50 16.86 -1.66
N SER A 239 -1.88 17.40 -2.82
CA SER A 239 -2.50 18.73 -2.91
C SER A 239 -3.85 18.80 -2.19
N ALA A 240 -4.72 17.79 -2.35
CA ALA A 240 -5.97 17.73 -1.59
C ALA A 240 -5.73 17.77 -0.07
N LYS A 241 -4.72 17.06 0.43
CA LYS A 241 -4.32 17.09 1.85
C LYS A 241 -3.84 18.48 2.28
N MET A 242 -3.04 19.14 1.46
CA MET A 242 -2.56 20.52 1.73
C MET A 242 -3.72 21.50 1.86
N PHE A 243 -4.68 21.51 0.92
CA PHE A 243 -5.84 22.38 0.98
C PHE A 243 -6.78 22.05 2.14
N ASN A 244 -6.89 20.77 2.50
CA ASN A 244 -7.63 20.37 3.70
C ASN A 244 -6.98 20.95 4.98
N TYR A 245 -5.66 20.99 5.06
CA TYR A 245 -4.94 21.57 6.20
C TYR A 245 -5.03 23.10 6.24
N ALA A 246 -5.11 23.76 5.08
CA ALA A 246 -5.41 25.19 4.96
C ALA A 246 -6.88 25.55 5.28
N GLY A 247 -7.76 24.55 5.44
CA GLY A 247 -9.18 24.77 5.73
C GLY A 247 -10.04 25.10 4.50
N TRP A 248 -9.49 24.99 3.28
CA TRP A 248 -10.18 25.25 2.02
C TRP A 248 -10.96 24.01 1.58
N LYS A 249 -12.10 23.78 2.25
CA LYS A 249 -12.89 22.55 2.10
C LYS A 249 -13.45 22.33 0.69
N ASN A 250 -13.91 23.39 0.02
CA ASN A 250 -14.49 23.26 -1.32
C ASN A 250 -13.41 22.84 -2.33
N THR A 251 -12.28 23.55 -2.35
CA THR A 251 -11.12 23.23 -3.19
C THR A 251 -10.60 21.82 -2.91
N CYS A 252 -10.44 21.46 -1.63
CA CYS A 252 -10.04 20.11 -1.23
C CYS A 252 -11.00 19.04 -1.77
N ASN A 253 -12.32 19.23 -1.63
CA ASN A 253 -13.30 18.25 -2.08
C ASN A 253 -13.26 18.08 -3.61
N ASN A 254 -13.15 19.19 -4.35
CA ASN A 254 -13.07 19.16 -5.81
C ASN A 254 -11.80 18.44 -6.29
N ILE A 255 -10.63 18.79 -5.73
CA ILE A 255 -9.37 18.12 -6.06
C ILE A 255 -9.42 16.64 -5.67
N PHE A 256 -10.04 16.29 -4.53
CA PHE A 256 -10.19 14.89 -4.13
C PHE A 256 -11.06 14.08 -5.11
N ILE A 257 -12.10 14.70 -5.69
CA ILE A 257 -12.91 14.04 -6.73
C ILE A 257 -12.09 13.82 -8.00
N ILE A 258 -11.33 14.82 -8.45
CA ILE A 258 -10.43 14.69 -9.61
C ILE A 258 -9.39 13.59 -9.35
N PHE A 259 -8.76 13.62 -8.18
CA PHE A 259 -7.86 12.55 -7.73
C PHE A 259 -8.52 11.17 -7.81
N ALA A 260 -9.75 11.02 -7.31
CA ALA A 260 -10.46 9.74 -7.33
C ALA A 260 -10.70 9.25 -8.77
N ILE A 261 -11.09 10.13 -9.69
CA ILE A 261 -11.30 9.78 -11.10
C ILE A 261 -9.97 9.33 -11.73
N VAL A 262 -8.91 10.14 -11.58
CA VAL A 262 -7.59 9.82 -12.15
C VAL A 262 -7.06 8.51 -11.56
N PHE A 263 -7.15 8.30 -10.24
CA PHE A 263 -6.71 7.07 -9.58
C PHE A 263 -7.44 5.84 -10.11
N ILE A 264 -8.76 5.90 -10.30
CA ILE A 264 -9.53 4.77 -10.83
C ILE A 264 -9.13 4.46 -12.27
N ILE A 265 -9.01 5.47 -13.12
CA ILE A 265 -8.61 5.29 -14.52
C ILE A 265 -7.19 4.71 -14.59
N THR A 266 -6.23 5.27 -13.87
CA THR A 266 -4.84 4.84 -13.99
C THR A 266 -4.58 3.49 -13.32
N ARG A 267 -5.16 3.24 -12.13
CA ARG A 267 -4.89 2.01 -11.36
C ARG A 267 -5.83 0.84 -11.57
N LEU A 268 -7.09 1.09 -11.86
CA LEU A 268 -8.06 0.00 -12.04
C LEU A 268 -8.42 -0.25 -13.50
N VAL A 269 -8.07 0.67 -14.41
CA VAL A 269 -8.33 0.54 -15.84
C VAL A 269 -7.02 0.36 -16.59
N ILE A 270 -6.15 1.37 -16.64
CA ILE A 270 -4.91 1.32 -17.43
C ILE A 270 -3.95 0.23 -16.94
N LEU A 271 -3.69 0.17 -15.63
CA LEU A 271 -2.74 -0.79 -15.05
C LEU A 271 -3.10 -2.27 -15.32
N PRO A 272 -4.31 -2.79 -15.00
CA PRO A 272 -4.62 -4.20 -15.23
C PRO A 272 -4.90 -4.55 -16.69
N PHE A 273 -5.58 -3.70 -17.46
CA PHE A 273 -6.03 -4.07 -18.80
C PHE A 273 -4.98 -3.82 -19.88
N TRP A 274 -4.09 -2.83 -19.72
CA TRP A 274 -3.03 -2.55 -20.69
C TRP A 274 -1.66 -3.01 -20.19
N ILE A 275 -1.22 -2.50 -19.03
CA ILE A 275 0.16 -2.73 -18.57
C ILE A 275 0.37 -4.17 -18.09
N LEU A 276 -0.52 -4.69 -17.24
CA LEU A 276 -0.42 -6.06 -16.74
C LEU A 276 -0.68 -7.07 -17.85
N HIS A 277 -1.61 -6.78 -18.77
CA HIS A 277 -1.79 -7.58 -19.98
C HIS A 277 -0.52 -7.61 -20.85
N CYS A 278 0.12 -6.44 -21.04
CA CYS A 278 1.38 -6.32 -21.76
C CYS A 278 2.50 -7.17 -21.12
N THR A 279 2.57 -7.24 -19.79
CA THR A 279 3.63 -8.00 -19.09
C THR A 279 3.32 -9.48 -18.89
N LEU A 280 2.06 -9.90 -19.07
CA LEU A 280 1.64 -11.29 -19.00
C LEU A 280 1.62 -11.99 -20.37
N VAL A 281 1.20 -11.29 -21.43
CA VAL A 281 0.94 -11.92 -22.74
C VAL A 281 2.14 -11.83 -23.67
N TYR A 282 2.62 -10.61 -23.96
CA TYR A 282 3.65 -10.42 -24.99
C TYR A 282 5.01 -11.09 -24.70
N PRO A 283 5.50 -11.17 -23.45
CA PRO A 283 6.74 -11.92 -23.16
C PRO A 283 6.65 -13.40 -23.52
N LEU A 284 5.47 -14.01 -23.35
CA LEU A 284 5.26 -15.43 -23.64
C LEU A 284 5.22 -15.74 -25.13
N GLU A 285 4.99 -14.73 -25.97
CA GLU A 285 5.12 -14.85 -27.43
C GLU A 285 6.59 -14.93 -27.87
N LEU A 286 7.52 -14.39 -27.07
CA LEU A 286 8.95 -14.32 -27.38
C LEU A 286 9.76 -15.42 -26.69
N TYR A 287 9.44 -15.72 -25.42
CA TYR A 287 10.21 -16.63 -24.59
C TYR A 287 9.30 -17.50 -23.70
N PRO A 288 9.70 -18.75 -23.39
CA PRO A 288 8.97 -19.55 -22.41
C PRO A 288 9.03 -18.89 -21.03
N ALA A 289 8.00 -19.14 -20.21
CA ALA A 289 7.92 -18.59 -18.87
C ALA A 289 9.11 -19.03 -18.00
N PHE A 290 9.77 -18.06 -17.37
CA PHE A 290 10.89 -18.27 -16.45
C PHE A 290 10.58 -17.63 -15.08
N PHE A 291 11.42 -17.86 -14.08
CA PHE A 291 11.12 -17.41 -12.71
C PHE A 291 10.97 -15.88 -12.60
N GLY A 292 11.84 -15.10 -13.24
CA GLY A 292 11.73 -13.63 -13.29
C GLY A 292 10.40 -13.12 -13.85
N TYR A 293 9.82 -13.79 -14.86
CA TYR A 293 8.48 -13.49 -15.37
C TYR A 293 7.39 -13.68 -14.31
N TYR A 294 7.40 -14.81 -13.59
CA TYR A 294 6.42 -15.07 -12.52
C TYR A 294 6.61 -14.12 -11.34
N PHE A 295 7.85 -13.84 -10.97
CA PHE A 295 8.19 -12.95 -9.87
C PHE A 295 7.67 -11.52 -10.12
N PHE A 296 7.97 -10.94 -11.29
CA PHE A 296 7.52 -9.61 -11.64
C PHE A 296 5.99 -9.48 -11.66
N ASN A 297 5.32 -10.42 -12.34
CA ASN A 297 3.87 -10.38 -12.46
C ASN A 297 3.16 -10.67 -11.12
N SER A 298 3.73 -11.50 -10.26
CA SER A 298 3.24 -11.71 -8.88
C SER A 298 3.32 -10.42 -8.05
N MET A 299 4.46 -9.71 -8.11
CA MET A 299 4.63 -8.43 -7.41
C MET A 299 3.69 -7.35 -7.95
N MET A 300 3.48 -7.30 -9.27
CA MET A 300 2.46 -6.45 -9.89
C MET A 300 1.04 -6.80 -9.40
N GLY A 301 0.73 -8.09 -9.23
CA GLY A 301 -0.52 -8.56 -8.64
C GLY A 301 -0.72 -8.08 -7.19
N VAL A 302 0.31 -8.18 -6.35
CA VAL A 302 0.28 -7.63 -4.97
C VAL A 302 -0.01 -6.13 -5.00
N LEU A 303 0.64 -5.40 -5.89
CA LEU A 303 0.44 -3.97 -6.06
C LEU A 303 -1.01 -3.65 -6.50
N GLN A 304 -1.55 -4.44 -7.44
CA GLN A 304 -2.94 -4.31 -7.88
C GLN A 304 -3.96 -4.54 -6.75
N LEU A 305 -3.74 -5.54 -5.89
CA LEU A 305 -4.61 -5.80 -4.73
C LEU A 305 -4.61 -4.62 -3.75
N LEU A 306 -3.45 -3.99 -3.52
CA LEU A 306 -3.35 -2.78 -2.69
C LEU A 306 -4.12 -1.61 -3.33
N HIS A 307 -4.06 -1.45 -4.65
CA HIS A 307 -4.85 -0.43 -5.34
C HIS A 307 -6.35 -0.66 -5.23
N ILE A 308 -6.83 -1.91 -5.33
CA ILE A 308 -8.24 -2.24 -5.12
C ILE A 308 -8.66 -1.89 -3.69
N PHE A 309 -7.83 -2.21 -2.70
CA PHE A 309 -8.06 -1.82 -1.31
C PHE A 309 -8.18 -0.31 -1.12
N TRP A 310 -7.27 0.48 -1.70
CA TRP A 310 -7.34 1.93 -1.60
C TRP A 310 -8.48 2.54 -2.41
N ALA A 311 -8.80 2.00 -3.58
CA ALA A 311 -9.95 2.41 -4.38
C ALA A 311 -11.24 2.30 -3.57
N TYR A 312 -11.42 1.19 -2.81
CA TYR A 312 -12.55 1.03 -1.90
C TYR A 312 -12.60 2.15 -0.84
N LEU A 313 -11.47 2.51 -0.23
CA LEU A 313 -11.41 3.59 0.76
C LEU A 313 -11.71 4.98 0.14
N ILE A 314 -11.20 5.22 -1.07
CA ILE A 314 -11.40 6.48 -1.82
C ILE A 314 -12.88 6.62 -2.19
N LEU A 315 -13.48 5.60 -2.79
CA LEU A 315 -14.90 5.58 -3.15
C LEU A 315 -15.80 5.77 -1.93
N ARG A 316 -15.47 5.11 -0.81
CA ARG A 316 -16.19 5.29 0.46
C ARG A 316 -16.10 6.73 0.98
N MET A 317 -14.97 7.41 0.77
CA MET A 317 -14.80 8.81 1.16
C MET A 317 -15.53 9.76 0.19
N ALA A 318 -15.42 9.52 -1.12
CA ALA A 318 -16.11 10.29 -2.16
C ALA A 318 -17.64 10.23 -1.99
N HIS A 319 -18.21 9.04 -1.77
CA HIS A 319 -19.63 8.87 -1.50
C HIS A 319 -20.09 9.66 -0.26
N LYS A 320 -19.25 9.77 0.77
CA LYS A 320 -19.56 10.59 1.96
C LYS A 320 -19.55 12.09 1.66
N PHE A 321 -18.72 12.55 0.72
CA PHE A 321 -18.71 13.95 0.28
C PHE A 321 -19.98 14.29 -0.50
N ILE A 322 -20.40 13.41 -1.41
CA ILE A 322 -21.61 13.59 -2.24
C ILE A 322 -22.88 13.53 -1.38
N THR A 323 -22.98 12.59 -0.44
CA THR A 323 -24.18 12.41 0.40
C THR A 323 -24.36 13.45 1.52
N GLY A 324 -23.50 14.49 1.61
CA GLY A 324 -23.65 15.57 2.58
C GLY A 324 -23.47 15.18 4.06
N LYS A 325 -23.17 13.91 4.37
CA LYS A 325 -22.92 13.42 5.76
C LYS A 325 -21.60 13.95 6.35
N VAL A 326 -20.88 14.82 5.64
CA VAL A 326 -19.58 15.42 5.98
C VAL A 326 -19.60 16.26 7.26
N LYS A 327 -20.77 16.80 7.68
CA LYS A 327 -20.88 17.54 8.95
C LYS A 327 -20.37 16.74 10.16
N ALA A 328 -20.40 15.41 10.11
CA ALA A 328 -20.00 14.56 11.23
C ALA A 328 -18.48 14.24 11.32
N LEU A 329 -17.71 14.38 10.24
CA LEU A 329 -16.28 14.00 10.24
C LEU A 329 -15.33 15.17 10.53
N TRP A 330 -15.77 16.40 10.26
CA TRP A 330 -14.98 17.62 10.52
C TRP A 330 -15.63 18.55 11.58
N GLY A 331 -16.76 18.14 12.16
CA GLY A 331 -17.51 18.87 13.21
C GLY A 331 -16.96 18.71 14.63
N GLY A 332 -15.69 18.33 14.78
CA GLY A 332 -14.96 18.33 16.05
C GLY A 332 -14.16 19.62 16.31
N VAL A 333 -14.31 20.62 15.44
CA VAL A 333 -13.78 21.97 15.67
C VAL A 333 -14.97 22.88 15.97
N ALA A 334 -15.35 22.90 17.24
CA ALA A 334 -16.19 23.96 17.77
C ALA A 334 -15.48 25.29 17.53
N ARG A 335 -16.07 26.14 16.68
CA ARG A 335 -15.82 27.58 16.68
C ARG A 335 -16.42 28.11 18.00
N PRO A 336 -15.73 28.97 18.77
CA PRO A 336 -16.37 29.64 19.89
C PRO A 336 -17.34 30.66 19.30
N GLU A 337 -18.64 30.35 19.32
CA GLU A 337 -19.66 31.39 19.21
C GLU A 337 -19.72 32.10 20.56
N THR A 338 -19.40 33.38 20.49
CA THR A 338 -19.65 34.39 21.51
C THR A 338 -21.13 34.41 21.88
N SER A 339 -21.39 34.33 23.19
CA SER A 339 -22.54 34.87 23.92
C SER A 339 -23.97 34.61 23.41
N GLY A 340 -24.78 33.95 24.25
CA GLY A 340 -26.22 34.24 24.38
C GLY A 340 -27.17 33.06 24.17
N GLN A 341 -27.73 32.57 25.29
CA GLN A 341 -29.07 31.96 25.45
C GLN A 341 -29.48 30.71 24.65
N GLY A 342 -29.94 29.67 25.38
CA GLY A 342 -30.68 28.54 24.80
C GLY A 342 -30.41 27.18 25.47
N SER A 343 -30.79 27.01 26.74
CA SER A 343 -30.46 25.84 27.58
C SER A 343 -31.33 24.59 27.39
N THR A 344 -32.31 24.57 26.49
CA THR A 344 -33.30 23.47 26.45
C THR A 344 -33.13 22.50 25.26
N ILE A 345 -32.59 22.96 24.13
CA ILE A 345 -32.44 22.12 22.90
C ILE A 345 -31.22 21.17 22.97
N ARG A 346 -30.24 21.43 23.85
CA ARG A 346 -29.01 20.62 23.96
C ARG A 346 -29.23 19.25 24.65
N LYS A 347 -30.25 19.10 25.51
CA LYS A 347 -30.49 17.83 26.21
C LYS A 347 -31.08 16.76 25.28
N THR A 348 -32.00 17.12 24.38
CA THR A 348 -32.65 16.19 23.44
C THR A 348 -31.69 15.64 22.39
N GLN A 349 -30.75 16.44 21.88
CA GLN A 349 -29.74 15.97 20.92
C GLN A 349 -28.66 15.06 21.54
N PHE A 350 -28.32 15.28 22.82
CA PHE A 350 -27.33 14.45 23.53
C PHE A 350 -27.92 13.10 23.94
N LEU A 351 -29.21 13.06 24.31
CA LEU A 351 -29.93 11.82 24.62
C LEU A 351 -30.09 10.94 23.38
N ARG A 352 -30.38 11.51 22.20
CA ARG A 352 -30.50 10.76 20.94
C ARG A 352 -29.19 10.09 20.50
N LYS A 353 -28.03 10.71 20.76
CA LYS A 353 -26.70 10.11 20.51
C LYS A 353 -26.35 8.98 21.48
N ARG A 354 -26.88 9.00 22.71
CA ARG A 354 -26.70 7.92 23.69
C ARG A 354 -27.58 6.71 23.37
N GLN A 355 -28.82 6.92 22.91
CA GLN A 355 -29.71 5.84 22.46
C GLN A 355 -29.19 5.14 21.20
N PHE A 356 -28.63 5.88 20.23
CA PHE A 356 -28.07 5.28 19.02
C PHE A 356 -26.79 4.46 19.27
N LYS A 357 -26.06 4.74 20.36
CA LYS A 357 -24.89 3.95 20.76
C LYS A 357 -25.28 2.67 21.52
N LYS A 358 -26.35 2.71 22.32
CA LYS A 358 -26.92 1.51 22.98
C LYS A 358 -27.58 0.55 21.97
N GLY A 359 -28.31 1.07 20.97
CA GLY A 359 -28.94 0.24 19.94
C GLY A 359 -27.96 -0.47 19.00
N TRP A 360 -26.72 -0.01 18.89
CA TRP A 360 -25.68 -0.70 18.10
C TRP A 360 -24.96 -1.80 18.91
N GLU A 361 -24.98 -1.74 20.24
CA GLU A 361 -24.37 -2.73 21.13
C GLU A 361 -25.33 -3.89 21.48
N GLU A 362 -26.64 -3.75 21.22
CA GLU A 362 -27.68 -4.74 21.56
C GLU A 362 -28.19 -5.58 20.35
N GLY A 363 -27.61 -5.43 19.16
CA GLY A 363 -28.09 -6.05 17.91
C GLY A 363 -27.25 -7.17 17.30
N CYS A 364 -26.27 -7.74 18.02
CA CYS A 364 -25.49 -8.89 17.54
C CYS A 364 -25.71 -10.08 18.48
N PRO A 365 -26.39 -11.16 18.04
CA PRO A 365 -26.60 -12.33 18.88
C PRO A 365 -25.31 -13.14 18.87
N LEU A 366 -24.59 -13.16 19.98
CA LEU A 366 -23.73 -14.27 20.44
C LEU A 366 -23.25 -13.95 21.86
N LYS A 367 -24.07 -14.37 22.83
CA LYS A 367 -23.76 -14.53 24.25
C LYS A 367 -24.69 -15.66 24.70
N LYS A 368 -24.27 -16.77 25.29
CA LYS A 368 -23.35 -17.03 26.42
C LYS A 368 -22.91 -18.52 26.27
N THR A 369 -21.86 -19.03 26.89
CA THR A 369 -21.72 -19.17 28.35
C THR A 369 -20.27 -19.40 28.76
N SER A 370 -19.94 -18.86 29.92
CA SER A 370 -18.75 -19.19 30.70
C SER A 370 -19.14 -20.28 31.69
N SER A 371 -18.30 -21.30 31.87
CA SER A 371 -18.21 -22.04 33.13
C SER A 371 -16.74 -22.20 33.50
N ALA A 372 -16.45 -21.88 34.75
CA ALA A 372 -15.14 -21.85 35.38
C ALA A 372 -14.45 -23.22 35.41
N PHE A 373 -13.12 -23.23 35.38
CA PHE A 373 -12.30 -24.23 36.09
C PHE A 373 -10.89 -23.68 36.37
N ASN A 374 -10.34 -24.04 37.53
CA ASN A 374 -9.13 -23.48 38.17
C ASN A 374 -7.81 -24.08 37.64
N GLY A 375 -6.83 -23.22 37.33
CA GLY A 375 -5.34 -23.41 37.34
C GLY A 375 -4.69 -24.55 36.52
N PRO A 376 -3.34 -24.63 36.38
CA PRO A 376 -2.27 -23.74 36.84
C PRO A 376 -1.36 -23.22 35.68
N THR A 377 -0.07 -23.00 35.98
CA THR A 377 0.86 -21.94 35.59
C THR A 377 1.69 -22.13 34.29
N ALA A 378 2.40 -21.05 33.92
CA ALA A 378 3.06 -20.76 32.64
C ALA A 378 4.35 -21.56 32.31
N THR A 379 4.39 -22.87 32.55
CA THR A 379 5.60 -23.69 32.27
C THR A 379 5.40 -24.86 31.31
N GLU A 380 4.22 -25.06 30.72
CA GLU A 380 3.95 -26.22 29.83
C GLU A 380 3.54 -25.90 28.38
N GLN A 381 3.72 -24.67 27.89
CA GLN A 381 3.36 -24.31 26.50
C GLN A 381 4.56 -24.20 25.53
N LEU A 382 5.77 -24.54 25.96
CA LEU A 382 6.99 -24.37 25.17
C LEU A 382 7.46 -25.62 24.40
N LEU A 383 6.65 -26.68 24.30
CA LEU A 383 7.06 -27.94 23.64
C LEU A 383 6.14 -28.46 22.51
N ALA A 384 5.30 -27.61 21.92
CA ALA A 384 4.36 -28.03 20.86
C ALA A 384 4.47 -27.19 19.56
N PHE A 385 5.69 -26.74 19.20
CA PHE A 385 5.94 -26.01 17.95
C PHE A 385 6.98 -26.63 17.01
N HIS A 386 7.42 -27.87 17.29
CA HIS A 386 8.24 -28.64 16.36
C HIS A 386 7.55 -29.96 16.05
N THR A 387 7.54 -30.31 14.75
CA THR A 387 6.97 -31.54 14.14
C THR A 387 5.44 -31.60 14.20
N ALA A 388 4.68 -31.83 13.14
CA ALA A 388 4.88 -32.27 11.76
C ALA A 388 3.54 -31.99 11.02
N HIS A 389 3.29 -32.17 9.73
CA HIS A 389 3.53 -33.33 8.87
C HIS A 389 3.28 -32.96 7.41
N LEU A 390 4.13 -33.50 6.55
CA LEU A 390 3.81 -33.92 5.19
C LEU A 390 3.22 -35.36 5.28
N VAL A 391 2.52 -35.77 4.21
CA VAL A 391 2.09 -37.14 3.85
C VAL A 391 0.62 -37.50 4.14
N VAL A 392 -0.17 -37.45 3.06
CA VAL A 392 -1.00 -38.51 2.44
C VAL A 392 -1.46 -39.66 3.35
N VAL A 393 -2.75 -40.05 3.27
CA VAL A 393 -3.24 -41.45 3.05
C VAL A 393 -4.78 -41.51 3.12
N VAL A 394 -5.34 -42.27 2.17
CA VAL A 394 -6.75 -42.67 1.96
C VAL A 394 -7.11 -43.88 2.86
N PRO A 395 -8.36 -44.03 3.35
CA PRO A 395 -9.20 -45.22 3.04
C PRO A 395 -10.72 -44.88 2.99
N SER A 396 -11.63 -45.44 2.19
CA SER A 396 -12.05 -46.81 1.78
C SER A 396 -12.91 -47.62 2.78
N LYS A 397 -14.24 -47.57 2.55
CA LYS A 397 -15.31 -48.62 2.52
C LYS A 397 -15.83 -49.41 3.76
N PHE A 398 -17.13 -49.78 3.62
CA PHE A 398 -18.04 -50.80 4.24
C PHE A 398 -18.83 -50.39 5.52
N CYS A 399 -20.16 -50.10 5.53
CA CYS A 399 -21.45 -50.82 5.22
C CYS A 399 -22.10 -51.48 6.47
N PRO A 400 -23.45 -51.77 6.57
CA PRO A 400 -24.61 -51.52 5.68
C PRO A 400 -25.98 -51.08 6.33
N SER A 401 -26.88 -50.48 5.49
CA SER A 401 -28.37 -50.60 5.25
C SER A 401 -29.44 -50.69 6.39
N PRO A 402 -30.78 -50.55 6.14
CA PRO A 402 -31.55 -50.42 4.87
C PRO A 402 -32.73 -49.38 4.83
N ASP A 403 -33.51 -49.45 3.73
CA ASP A 403 -34.81 -48.84 3.35
C ASP A 403 -34.78 -47.42 2.73
N SER A 404 -35.42 -47.10 1.59
CA SER A 404 -36.40 -47.77 0.72
C SER A 404 -36.53 -47.01 -0.63
N SER A 405 -36.94 -47.70 -1.71
CA SER A 405 -37.68 -47.24 -2.93
C SER A 405 -37.11 -46.05 -3.76
N GLU A 406 -37.07 -45.98 -5.09
CA GLU A 406 -37.72 -46.67 -6.21
C GLU A 406 -37.11 -46.08 -7.53
N GLU A 407 -37.11 -46.89 -8.60
CA GLU A 407 -37.33 -46.55 -10.03
C GLU A 407 -36.39 -45.59 -10.79
N GLU A 408 -35.68 -46.12 -11.81
CA GLU A 408 -35.93 -45.95 -13.27
C GLU A 408 -35.00 -44.86 -13.85
N GLU A 409 -34.42 -44.88 -15.05
CA GLU A 409 -34.52 -45.71 -16.24
C GLU A 409 -33.33 -45.38 -17.17
N LYS A 410 -32.99 -46.33 -18.06
CA LYS A 410 -32.47 -46.14 -19.42
C LYS A 410 -31.06 -45.54 -19.63
N GLY A 411 -30.12 -46.47 -19.83
CA GLY A 411 -29.00 -46.24 -20.73
C GLY A 411 -29.43 -46.25 -22.20
N TRP A 412 -28.71 -45.51 -23.04
CA TRP A 412 -28.61 -45.73 -24.47
C TRP A 412 -27.13 -45.78 -24.89
N CYS A 413 -26.82 -46.87 -25.59
CA CYS A 413 -25.59 -47.16 -26.30
C CYS A 413 -25.32 -46.13 -27.39
N VAL A 414 -24.06 -45.93 -27.79
CA VAL A 414 -23.56 -46.22 -29.15
C VAL A 414 -22.04 -46.43 -29.10
N ALA A 415 -21.63 -47.58 -29.63
CA ALA A 415 -20.26 -48.01 -29.86
C ALA A 415 -19.72 -47.52 -31.22
N LYS A 416 -18.39 -47.40 -31.34
CA LYS A 416 -17.55 -47.85 -32.47
C LYS A 416 -16.08 -47.47 -32.21
N THR A 417 -15.25 -48.42 -31.75
CA THR A 417 -14.28 -49.22 -32.54
C THR A 417 -13.09 -48.42 -33.10
N ALA A 418 -11.89 -48.66 -32.56
CA ALA A 418 -10.75 -49.25 -33.27
C ALA A 418 -9.49 -49.27 -32.37
N ASP A 419 -9.20 -50.43 -31.78
CA ASP A 419 -7.85 -50.81 -31.33
C ASP A 419 -7.11 -51.44 -32.52
N ASN A 420 -5.88 -50.99 -32.81
CA ASN A 420 -4.63 -51.77 -32.72
C ASN A 420 -3.43 -51.04 -33.36
N PRO A 421 -2.17 -51.42 -33.02
CA PRO A 421 -1.06 -50.48 -32.89
C PRO A 421 0.13 -50.74 -33.84
N GLY A 422 0.93 -49.67 -34.01
CA GLY A 422 2.37 -49.66 -34.30
C GLY A 422 2.84 -50.04 -35.72
N PRO A 423 4.16 -49.98 -36.02
CA PRO A 423 5.25 -49.37 -35.23
C PRO A 423 6.31 -48.63 -36.09
N TRP A 424 7.32 -48.03 -35.41
CA TRP A 424 8.66 -47.60 -35.90
C TRP A 424 8.83 -46.30 -36.70
N GLY A 425 9.60 -45.38 -36.09
CA GLY A 425 10.83 -44.79 -36.63
C GLY A 425 10.77 -43.97 -37.92
N TYR A 426 10.96 -42.65 -37.81
CA TYR A 426 12.15 -41.89 -38.21
C TYR A 426 12.04 -40.44 -37.70
#